data_AF-F9Q943-F1
#
_entry.id   AF-F9Q943-F1
#
_cell.length_a   1.000
_cell.length_b   1.000
_cell.length_c   1.000
_cell.angle_alpha   90.00
_cell.angle_beta   90.00
_cell.angle_gamma   90.00
#
_symmetry.space_group_name_H-M   'P 1'
#
loop_
_entity.id
_entity.type
_entity.pdbx_description
1 polymer ?
#
loop_
_entity_poly.entity_id
_entity_poly.type
_entity_poly.pdbx_seq_one_letter_code
_entity_poly.pdbx_strand_id
1 'polypeptide(L)'
;MPYHAIYFARGFYSSALHEIAHWLVAGAERRKLEDFGYWYEPDGRSAERQREFEKVEIKPQAIEWILATAAGFRYFASADNLDGNPGDNGPFKQAVFEQVKYYAEHGLPKRAETLRQALCAFYGTENRIDLRRFDVNRI
;
A
#
# COMPACT_ATOMS: atom_id res chain seq x y z
N MET A 1 13.19 -11.58 21.11
CA MET A 1 12.45 -10.50 21.82
C MET A 1 10.99 -10.92 21.91
N PRO A 2 10.23 -10.57 22.97
CA PRO A 2 8.85 -11.06 23.16
C PRO A 2 7.80 -10.30 22.33
N TYR A 3 8.15 -9.90 21.10
CA TYR A 3 7.26 -9.16 20.20
C TYR A 3 7.50 -9.53 18.73
N HIS A 4 6.48 -9.30 17.90
CA HIS A 4 6.62 -9.31 16.44
C HIS A 4 7.11 -7.94 15.94
N ALA A 5 7.97 -7.94 14.92
CA ALA A 5 8.54 -6.74 14.34
C ALA A 5 8.24 -6.69 12.84
N ILE A 6 8.04 -5.47 12.33
CA ILE A 6 8.00 -5.16 10.90
C ILE A 6 9.29 -4.39 10.62
N TYR A 7 10.11 -4.90 9.70
CA TYR A 7 11.34 -4.24 9.27
C TYR A 7 11.09 -3.58 7.92
N PHE A 8 11.62 -2.38 7.72
CA PHE A 8 11.51 -1.64 6.46
C PHE A 8 12.89 -1.12 6.06
N ALA A 9 13.08 -0.87 4.77
CA ALA A 9 14.39 -0.59 4.22
C ALA A 9 14.78 0.90 4.31
N ARG A 10 16.08 1.15 4.48
CA ARG A 10 16.76 2.43 4.17
C ARG A 10 16.24 3.69 4.90
N GLY A 11 15.43 3.53 5.95
CA GLY A 11 14.91 4.65 6.74
C GLY A 11 13.90 5.53 5.98
N PHE A 12 13.34 5.05 4.87
CA PHE A 12 12.40 5.82 4.07
C PHE A 12 10.98 5.73 4.62
N TYR A 13 10.29 6.88 4.68
CA TYR A 13 8.91 6.96 5.17
C TYR A 13 7.95 6.13 4.31
N SER A 14 8.11 6.17 2.98
CA SER A 14 7.34 5.34 2.05
C SER A 14 7.57 3.85 2.29
N SER A 15 8.82 3.42 2.50
CA SER A 15 9.12 2.02 2.81
C SER A 15 8.44 1.57 4.10
N ALA A 16 8.44 2.40 5.15
CA ALA A 16 7.71 2.07 6.38
C ALA A 16 6.19 1.94 6.14
N LEU A 17 5.59 2.86 5.39
CA LEU A 17 4.16 2.80 5.06
C LEU A 17 3.80 1.57 4.24
N HIS A 18 4.66 1.21 3.28
CA HIS A 18 4.49 0.04 2.42
C HIS A 18 4.42 -1.25 3.26
N GLU A 19 5.43 -1.49 4.11
CA GLU A 19 5.46 -2.69 4.97
C GLU A 19 4.27 -2.76 5.95
N ILE A 20 3.87 -1.60 6.50
CA ILE A 20 2.69 -1.50 7.34
C ILE A 20 1.43 -1.86 6.54
N ALA A 21 1.29 -1.38 5.31
CA ALA A 21 0.14 -1.67 4.47
C ALA A 21 0.03 -3.17 4.16
N HIS A 22 1.14 -3.82 3.84
CA HIS A 22 1.20 -5.28 3.69
C HIS A 22 0.75 -6.02 4.95
N TRP A 23 1.26 -5.62 6.12
CA TRP A 23 0.86 -6.20 7.40
C TRP A 23 -0.63 -6.00 7.75
N LEU A 24 -1.19 -4.86 7.33
CA LEU A 24 -2.60 -4.53 7.53
C LEU A 24 -3.53 -5.38 6.66
N VAL A 25 -3.10 -5.72 5.43
CA VAL A 25 -3.80 -6.67 4.55
C VAL A 25 -3.66 -8.10 5.07
N ALA A 26 -2.52 -8.44 5.66
CA ALA A 26 -2.24 -9.79 6.14
C ALA A 26 -3.16 -10.25 7.28
N GLY A 27 -3.71 -11.45 7.14
CA GLY A 27 -4.45 -12.17 8.18
C GLY A 27 -3.56 -12.59 9.36
N ALA A 28 -4.15 -13.14 10.43
CA ALA A 28 -3.41 -13.56 11.63
C ALA A 28 -2.31 -14.58 11.33
N GLU A 29 -2.58 -15.58 10.50
CA GLU A 29 -1.59 -16.60 10.13
C GLU A 29 -0.52 -16.05 9.19
N ARG A 30 -0.91 -15.25 8.19
CA ARG A 30 0.04 -14.62 7.26
C ARG A 30 1.04 -13.72 7.98
N ARG A 31 0.63 -13.04 9.05
CA ARG A 31 1.53 -12.20 9.89
C ARG A 31 2.66 -12.96 10.59
N LYS A 32 2.61 -14.30 10.61
CA LYS A 32 3.66 -15.16 11.17
C LYS A 32 4.68 -15.58 10.12
N LEU A 33 4.41 -15.34 8.83
CA LEU A 33 5.27 -15.70 7.71
C LEU A 33 6.20 -14.53 7.38
N GLU A 34 7.37 -14.86 6.84
CA GLU A 34 8.25 -13.89 6.17
C GLU A 34 7.49 -13.20 5.02
N ASP A 35 7.70 -11.89 4.87
CA ASP A 35 6.99 -10.99 3.94
C ASP A 35 5.46 -11.19 3.92
N PHE A 36 4.89 -11.64 5.04
CA PHE A 36 3.49 -11.98 5.19
C PHE A 36 2.97 -13.01 4.17
N GLY A 37 3.84 -13.86 3.66
CA GLY A 37 3.54 -14.83 2.60
C GLY A 37 3.30 -14.20 1.23
N TYR A 38 3.74 -12.96 1.02
CA TYR A 38 3.99 -12.46 -0.34
C TYR A 38 5.21 -13.21 -0.90
N TRP A 39 5.19 -13.46 -2.20
CA TRP A 39 6.28 -14.13 -2.89
C TRP A 39 7.22 -13.06 -3.45
N TYR A 40 8.52 -13.25 -3.27
CA TYR A 40 9.54 -12.40 -3.85
C TYR A 40 9.94 -12.96 -5.23
N GLU A 41 9.87 -12.13 -6.26
CA GLU A 41 10.48 -12.42 -7.55
C GLU A 41 11.40 -11.26 -7.89
N PRO A 42 12.70 -11.52 -8.14
CA PRO A 42 13.66 -10.47 -8.41
C PRO A 42 13.29 -9.67 -9.66
N ASP A 43 13.89 -8.49 -9.80
CA ASP A 43 13.73 -7.62 -10.97
C ASP A 43 13.99 -8.38 -12.29
N GLY A 44 13.33 -7.92 -13.37
CA GLY A 44 13.38 -8.57 -14.69
C GLY A 44 12.17 -9.46 -15.00
N ARG A 45 11.05 -9.22 -14.32
CA ARG A 45 9.79 -9.96 -14.50
C ARG A 45 9.23 -9.79 -15.91
N SER A 46 8.64 -10.86 -16.45
CA SER A 46 7.87 -10.78 -17.69
C SER A 46 6.61 -9.94 -17.48
N ALA A 47 6.01 -9.44 -18.58
CA ALA A 47 4.77 -8.66 -18.50
C ALA A 47 3.61 -9.46 -17.88
N GLU A 48 3.55 -10.77 -18.10
CA GLU A 48 2.56 -11.66 -17.48
C GLU A 48 2.75 -11.74 -15.97
N ARG A 49 4.00 -11.97 -15.52
CA ARG A 49 4.35 -12.04 -14.09
C ARG A 49 4.12 -10.71 -13.38
N GLN A 50 4.47 -9.60 -14.04
CA GLN A 50 4.19 -8.26 -13.53
C GLN A 50 2.70 -8.06 -13.26
N ARG A 51 1.82 -8.51 -14.17
CA ARG A 51 0.36 -8.44 -13.97
C ARG A 51 -0.15 -9.33 -12.84
N GLU A 52 0.50 -10.47 -12.56
CA GLU A 52 0.16 -11.30 -11.40
C GLU A 52 0.55 -10.62 -10.09
N PHE A 53 1.72 -9.98 -10.07
CA PHE A 53 2.18 -9.20 -8.93
C PHE A 53 1.29 -7.99 -8.65
N GLU A 54 0.98 -7.20 -9.67
CA GLU A 54 0.09 -6.03 -9.55
C GLU A 54 -1.24 -6.39 -8.89
N LYS A 55 -1.82 -7.56 -9.22
CA LYS A 55 -3.08 -8.01 -8.60
C LYS A 55 -2.99 -8.18 -7.08
N VAL A 56 -1.86 -8.67 -6.57
CA VAL A 56 -1.66 -8.85 -5.12
C VAL A 56 -1.29 -7.54 -4.42
N GLU A 57 -0.74 -6.58 -5.17
CA GLU A 57 -0.35 -5.25 -4.71
C GLU A 57 -1.48 -4.22 -4.64
N ILE A 58 -2.59 -4.41 -5.36
CA ILE A 58 -3.70 -3.44 -5.39
C ILE A 58 -4.16 -3.03 -3.98
N LYS A 59 -4.34 -3.99 -3.07
CA LYS A 59 -4.82 -3.72 -1.71
C LYS A 59 -3.76 -3.06 -0.81
N PRO A 60 -2.52 -3.59 -0.73
CA PRO A 60 -1.43 -2.89 -0.04
C PRO A 60 -1.26 -1.45 -0.50
N GLN A 61 -1.13 -1.21 -1.81
CA GLN A 61 -0.91 0.12 -2.39
C GLN A 61 -2.08 1.07 -2.14
N ALA A 62 -3.32 0.57 -2.15
CA ALA A 62 -4.49 1.39 -1.81
C ALA A 62 -4.48 1.81 -0.33
N ILE A 63 -4.12 0.90 0.58
CA ILE A 63 -3.98 1.22 2.02
C ILE A 63 -2.81 2.17 2.22
N GLU A 64 -1.67 1.95 1.56
CA GLU A 64 -0.49 2.82 1.61
C GLU A 64 -0.85 4.25 1.19
N TRP A 65 -1.56 4.42 0.07
CA TRP A 65 -2.01 5.73 -0.40
C TRP A 65 -2.96 6.42 0.58
N ILE A 66 -3.88 5.67 1.19
CA ILE A 66 -4.79 6.23 2.21
C ILE A 66 -4.01 6.67 3.47
N LEU A 67 -3.06 5.86 3.94
CA LEU A 67 -2.23 6.19 5.10
C LEU A 67 -1.30 7.37 4.81
N ALA A 68 -0.69 7.44 3.62
CA ALA A 68 0.11 8.57 3.19
C ALA A 68 -0.73 9.85 3.17
N THR A 69 -1.94 9.80 2.62
CA THR A 69 -2.87 10.94 2.59
C THR A 69 -3.28 11.40 3.99
N ALA A 70 -3.52 10.45 4.91
CA ALA A 70 -3.78 10.71 6.32
C ALA A 70 -2.58 11.32 7.06
N ALA A 71 -1.36 10.95 6.66
CA ALA A 71 -0.13 11.56 7.17
C ALA A 71 0.23 12.90 6.50
N GLY A 72 -0.50 13.33 5.47
CA GLY A 72 -0.11 14.49 4.65
C GLY A 72 1.16 14.25 3.81
N PHE A 73 1.52 12.98 3.60
CA PHE A 73 2.69 12.55 2.83
C PHE A 73 2.33 12.25 1.37
N ARG A 74 3.28 12.49 0.45
CA ARG A 74 3.08 12.22 -0.98
C ARG A 74 3.32 10.73 -1.27
N TYR A 75 2.30 10.08 -1.83
CA TYR A 75 2.37 8.70 -2.28
C TYR A 75 2.84 8.59 -3.74
N PHE A 76 3.50 7.48 -4.06
CA PHE A 76 3.88 7.06 -5.41
C PHE A 76 3.56 5.58 -5.56
N ALA A 77 2.91 5.19 -6.64
CA ALA A 77 2.63 3.78 -6.88
C ALA A 77 3.94 3.04 -7.22
N SER A 78 4.22 1.97 -6.49
CA SER A 78 5.38 1.11 -6.77
C SER A 78 4.96 -0.19 -7.43
N ALA A 79 5.41 -0.43 -8.65
CA ALA A 79 5.27 -1.72 -9.33
C ALA A 79 6.45 -2.68 -9.00
N ASP A 80 7.44 -2.20 -8.24
CA ASP A 80 8.61 -2.92 -7.72
C ASP A 80 9.44 -3.68 -8.76
N ASN A 81 9.58 -3.15 -9.99
CA ASN A 81 10.30 -3.78 -11.09
C ASN A 81 11.30 -2.79 -11.71
N LEU A 82 12.47 -2.63 -11.07
CA LEU A 82 13.44 -1.58 -11.42
C LEU A 82 14.21 -1.90 -12.71
N ASP A 83 14.53 -3.18 -12.96
CA ASP A 83 15.29 -3.61 -14.15
C ASP A 83 14.42 -4.23 -15.26
N GLY A 84 13.10 -4.36 -15.04
CA GLY A 84 12.15 -4.82 -16.05
C GLY A 84 11.57 -3.71 -16.91
N ASN A 85 10.85 -4.07 -17.98
CA ASN A 85 9.95 -3.14 -18.65
C ASN A 85 8.56 -3.31 -18.03
N PRO A 86 8.16 -2.49 -17.03
CA PRO A 86 6.85 -2.60 -16.40
C PRO A 86 5.69 -2.33 -17.38
N GLY A 87 5.98 -1.81 -18.58
CA GLY A 87 4.96 -1.44 -19.55
C GLY A 87 4.13 -0.23 -19.08
N ASP A 88 2.88 -0.16 -19.53
CA ASP A 88 1.93 0.86 -19.07
C ASP A 88 1.43 0.53 -17.66
N ASN A 89 1.85 1.34 -16.68
CA ASN A 89 1.44 1.23 -15.29
C ASN A 89 0.07 1.90 -15.00
N GLY A 90 -0.56 2.50 -16.02
CA GLY A 90 -1.88 3.14 -15.92
C GLY A 90 -2.99 2.22 -15.38
N PRO A 91 -3.15 1.00 -15.92
CA PRO A 91 -4.14 0.04 -15.43
C PRO A 91 -3.99 -0.31 -13.94
N PHE A 92 -2.76 -0.47 -13.46
CA PHE A 92 -2.48 -0.75 -12.06
C PHE A 92 -2.84 0.44 -11.17
N LYS A 93 -2.40 1.66 -11.52
CA LYS A 93 -2.77 2.87 -10.76
C LYS A 93 -4.28 3.07 -10.71
N GLN A 94 -4.98 2.80 -11.81
CA GLN A 94 -6.43 2.85 -11.84
C GLN A 94 -7.06 1.79 -10.91
N ALA A 95 -6.55 0.56 -10.93
CA ALA A 95 -7.04 -0.51 -10.04
C ALA A 95 -6.81 -0.18 -8.56
N VAL A 96 -5.66 0.40 -8.21
CA VAL A 96 -5.39 0.93 -6.87
C VAL A 96 -6.40 2.01 -6.49
N PHE A 97 -6.69 2.95 -7.40
CA PHE A 97 -7.67 4.00 -7.14
C PHE A 97 -9.10 3.47 -6.99
N GLU A 98 -9.53 2.49 -7.79
CA GLU A 98 -10.83 1.84 -7.60
C GLU A 98 -10.90 1.14 -6.24
N GLN A 99 -9.80 0.55 -5.78
CA GLN A 99 -9.73 -0.04 -4.44
C GLN A 99 -9.79 1.02 -3.33
N VAL A 100 -9.22 2.21 -3.53
CA VAL A 100 -9.39 3.36 -2.61
C VAL A 100 -10.85 3.80 -2.55
N LYS A 101 -11.54 3.93 -3.69
CA LYS A 101 -12.98 4.25 -3.74
C LYS A 101 -13.81 3.23 -2.96
N TYR A 102 -13.52 1.95 -3.17
CA TYR A 102 -14.19 0.88 -2.44
C TYR A 102 -14.01 1.06 -0.93
N TYR A 103 -12.81 1.34 -0.43
CA TYR A 103 -12.57 1.57 0.99
C TYR A 103 -13.21 2.85 1.52
N ALA A 104 -13.31 3.91 0.70
CA ALA A 104 -14.00 5.13 1.07
C ALA A 104 -15.51 4.89 1.28
N GLU A 105 -16.11 4.02 0.48
CA GLU A 105 -17.54 3.70 0.53
C GLU A 105 -17.89 2.63 1.57
N HIS A 106 -17.10 1.56 1.64
CA HIS A 106 -17.40 0.37 2.46
C HIS A 106 -16.65 0.34 3.80
N GLY A 107 -15.72 1.27 3.99
CA GLY A 107 -14.85 1.33 5.17
C GLY A 107 -13.59 0.47 5.06
N LEU A 108 -12.57 0.85 5.83
CA LEU A 108 -11.33 0.11 5.97
C LEU A 108 -11.45 -1.05 6.97
N PRO A 109 -10.62 -2.10 6.83
CA PRO A 109 -10.43 -3.07 7.89
C PRO A 109 -10.05 -2.38 9.21
N LYS A 110 -10.57 -2.87 10.34
CA LYS A 110 -10.47 -2.24 11.67
C LYS A 110 -9.07 -1.72 12.03
N ARG A 111 -8.02 -2.51 11.77
CA ARG A 111 -6.62 -2.13 12.07
C ARG A 111 -6.14 -0.97 11.19
N ALA A 112 -6.48 -0.99 9.90
CA ALA A 112 -6.11 0.07 8.96
C ALA A 112 -6.83 1.37 9.30
N GLU A 113 -8.12 1.30 9.64
CA GLU A 113 -8.89 2.47 10.06
C GLU A 113 -8.35 3.08 11.36
N THR A 114 -7.97 2.24 12.33
CA THR A 114 -7.38 2.71 13.60
C THR A 114 -6.10 3.48 13.35
N LEU A 115 -5.21 2.96 12.49
CA LEU A 115 -3.97 3.65 12.15
C LEU A 115 -4.24 4.93 11.36
N ARG A 116 -5.15 4.90 10.37
CA ARG A 116 -5.53 6.09 9.59
C ARG A 116 -6.00 7.23 10.49
N GLN A 117 -6.89 6.94 11.45
CA GLN A 117 -7.39 7.94 12.41
C GLN A 117 -6.26 8.47 13.31
N ALA A 118 -5.36 7.60 13.78
CA ALA A 118 -4.20 8.02 14.57
C ALA A 118 -3.25 8.93 13.79
N LEU A 119 -3.01 8.64 12.50
CA LEU A 119 -2.22 9.50 11.62
C LEU A 119 -2.90 10.85 11.41
N CYS A 120 -4.21 10.87 11.15
CA CYS A 120 -4.96 12.12 11.02
C CYS A 120 -4.85 12.99 12.28
N ALA A 121 -5.00 12.39 13.46
CA ALA A 121 -4.88 13.09 14.73
C ALA A 121 -3.44 13.62 14.96
N PHE A 122 -2.42 12.81 14.67
CA PHE A 122 -1.02 13.18 14.88
C PHE A 122 -0.56 14.31 13.95
N TYR A 123 -0.93 14.22 12.66
CA TYR A 123 -0.51 15.19 11.63
C TYR A 123 -1.48 16.36 11.45
N GLY A 124 -2.60 16.39 12.19
CA GLY A 124 -3.62 17.44 12.06
C GLY A 124 -4.30 17.47 10.69
N THR A 125 -4.45 16.30 10.05
CA THR A 125 -5.14 16.19 8.76
C THR A 125 -6.59 15.80 8.95
N GLU A 126 -7.36 15.95 7.88
CA GLU A 126 -8.77 15.64 7.89
C GLU A 126 -9.04 14.15 8.11
N ASN A 127 -9.91 13.84 9.08
CA ASN A 127 -10.25 12.48 9.46
C ASN A 127 -11.33 11.83 8.58
N ARG A 128 -11.16 11.87 7.25
CA ARG A 128 -12.00 11.16 6.27
C ARG A 128 -11.21 10.80 5.02
N ILE A 129 -11.71 9.82 4.25
CA ILE A 129 -11.16 9.51 2.92
C ILE A 129 -11.87 10.40 1.89
N ASP A 130 -11.29 11.56 1.59
CA ASP A 130 -11.82 12.49 0.57
C ASP A 130 -11.25 12.15 -0.81
N LEU A 131 -12.06 11.56 -1.69
CA LEU A 131 -11.64 11.10 -3.02
C LEU A 131 -11.01 12.20 -3.88
N ARG A 132 -11.28 13.49 -3.61
CA ARG A 132 -10.66 14.62 -4.32
C ARG A 132 -9.16 14.74 -4.07
N ARG A 133 -8.64 14.07 -3.03
CA ARG A 133 -7.21 14.02 -2.69
C ARG A 133 -6.46 12.88 -3.39
N PHE A 134 -7.16 12.02 -4.12
CA PHE A 134 -6.62 10.83 -4.77
C PHE A 134 -6.65 11.02 -6.28
N ASP A 135 -5.60 11.65 -6.82
CA ASP A 135 -5.43 11.87 -8.26
C ASP A 135 -4.44 10.87 -8.85
N VAL A 136 -4.94 9.97 -9.69
CA VAL A 136 -4.19 8.91 -10.39
C VAL A 136 -3.04 9.48 -11.22
N ASN A 137 -3.17 10.71 -11.73
CA ASN A 137 -2.14 11.33 -12.58
C ASN A 137 -0.96 11.90 -11.79
N ARG A 138 -1.03 11.91 -10.45
CA ARG A 138 -0.01 12.55 -9.58
C ARG A 138 0.84 11.56 -8.77
N ILE A 139 0.58 10.27 -8.95
CA ILE A 139 1.16 9.13 -8.20
C ILE A 139 1.91 8.18 -9.12
#